data_AF-A0A8B6HJJ7-F1
#
_entry.id   AF-A0A8B6HJJ7-F1
#
_cell.length_a   1.000
_cell.length_b   1.000
_cell.length_c   1.000
_cell.angle_alpha   90.00
_cell.angle_beta   90.00
_cell.angle_gamma   90.00
#
_symmetry.space_group_name_H-M   'P 1'
#
loop_
_entity.id
_entity.type
_entity.pdbx_description
1 polymer ?
#
loop_
_entity_poly.entity_id
_entity_poly.type
_entity_poly.pdbx_seq_one_letter_code
_entity_poly.pdbx_strand_id
1 'polypeptide(L)'
;MIYPHATTFFKTHQGKLTWKELVKRTVNSYWDNKLKLEAASKSSLKYVDIDRLSIGKTHLIWSSAGQNTHAITKASIKCRMLLGVYTLQANRHKFNQYEVEPTCPLCKQGPEDRTHFLVQCQHLTSIRQPFIDALSKAIEEMSPGLYQQITPEPTQLTRRSYWNVRLVT
;
A
#
# COMPACT_ATOMS: atom_id res chain seq x y z
N MET A 1 -17.87 27.56 -26.67
CA MET A 1 -18.55 27.53 -25.36
C MET A 1 -18.39 28.92 -24.74
N ILE A 2 -19.43 29.74 -24.78
CA ILE A 2 -19.37 31.15 -24.32
C ILE A 2 -19.68 31.15 -22.82
N TYR A 3 -18.69 31.50 -22.00
CA TYR A 3 -18.91 31.65 -20.56
C TYR A 3 -19.53 33.03 -20.28
N PRO A 4 -20.63 33.11 -19.51
CA PRO A 4 -21.25 34.38 -19.18
C PRO A 4 -20.28 35.29 -18.43
N HIS A 5 -20.42 36.60 -18.67
CA HIS A 5 -19.63 37.64 -18.01
C HIS A 5 -19.82 37.59 -16.49
N ALA A 6 -18.74 37.77 -15.70
CA ALA A 6 -18.77 37.59 -14.25
C ALA A 6 -19.84 38.43 -13.53
N THR A 7 -20.19 39.59 -14.07
CA THR A 7 -21.17 40.51 -13.47
C THR A 7 -22.63 40.03 -13.54
N THR A 8 -23.05 39.31 -14.60
CA THR A 8 -24.39 38.72 -14.67
C THR A 8 -24.51 37.49 -13.78
N PHE A 9 -23.40 36.81 -13.55
CA PHE A 9 -23.32 35.69 -12.62
C PHE A 9 -23.60 36.12 -11.17
N PHE A 10 -23.01 37.24 -10.72
CA PHE A 10 -23.22 37.74 -9.35
C PHE A 10 -24.64 38.27 -9.07
N LYS A 11 -25.38 38.70 -10.10
CA LYS A 11 -26.76 39.19 -9.94
C LYS A 11 -27.79 38.08 -9.79
N THR A 12 -27.47 36.86 -10.24
CA THR A 12 -28.40 35.72 -10.30
C THR A 12 -28.16 34.67 -9.21
N HIS A 13 -27.04 34.74 -8.50
CA HIS A 13 -26.64 33.71 -7.56
C HIS A 13 -26.93 34.06 -6.10
N GLN A 14 -27.41 33.04 -5.37
CA GLN A 14 -27.49 32.99 -3.91
C GLN A 14 -26.20 33.58 -3.30
N GLY A 15 -26.31 34.34 -2.21
CA GLY A 15 -25.34 35.33 -1.73
C GLY A 15 -23.83 34.95 -1.74
N LYS A 16 -22.97 35.95 -1.56
CA LYS A 16 -21.49 35.83 -1.61
C LYS A 16 -20.91 34.60 -0.90
N LEU A 17 -21.52 34.14 0.20
CA LEU A 17 -21.10 32.95 0.96
C LEU A 17 -21.33 31.65 0.17
N THR A 18 -22.52 31.42 -0.38
CA THR A 18 -22.84 30.21 -1.15
C THR A 18 -22.00 30.12 -2.42
N TRP A 19 -21.69 31.26 -3.06
CA TRP A 19 -20.75 31.28 -4.17
C TRP A 19 -19.34 30.84 -3.76
N LYS A 20 -18.82 31.35 -2.64
CA LYS A 20 -17.50 30.94 -2.12
C LYS A 20 -17.44 29.46 -1.79
N GLU A 21 -18.49 28.92 -1.17
CA GLU A 21 -18.60 27.49 -0.86
C GLU A 21 -18.64 26.64 -2.12
N LEU A 22 -19.39 27.07 -3.14
CA LEU A 22 -19.43 26.40 -4.44
C LEU A 22 -18.04 26.37 -5.08
N VAL A 23 -17.36 27.51 -5.17
CA VAL A 23 -16.00 27.59 -5.73
C VAL A 23 -15.05 26.68 -4.95
N LYS A 24 -15.06 26.75 -3.61
CA LYS A 24 -14.22 25.89 -2.76
C LYS A 24 -14.48 24.40 -3.01
N ARG A 25 -15.75 23.99 -3.06
CA ARG A 25 -16.14 22.60 -3.33
C ARG A 25 -15.67 22.14 -4.71
N THR A 26 -15.87 22.95 -5.74
CA THR A 26 -15.46 22.64 -7.12
C THR A 26 -13.94 22.50 -7.22
N VAL A 27 -13.18 23.43 -6.63
CA VAL A 27 -11.71 23.38 -6.62
C VAL A 27 -11.23 22.13 -5.87
N ASN A 28 -11.74 21.85 -4.67
CA ASN A 28 -11.35 20.67 -3.91
C ASN A 28 -11.68 19.36 -4.66
N SER A 29 -12.88 19.27 -5.25
CA SER A 29 -13.30 18.11 -6.04
C SER A 29 -12.40 17.87 -7.25
N TYR A 30 -12.03 18.93 -7.98
CA TYR A 30 -11.09 18.83 -9.09
C TYR A 30 -9.75 18.24 -8.64
N TRP A 31 -9.19 18.77 -7.56
CA TRP A 31 -7.88 18.31 -7.09
C TRP A 31 -7.94 16.90 -6.49
N ASP A 32 -9.02 16.53 -5.79
CA ASP A 32 -9.22 15.17 -5.28
C ASP A 32 -9.25 14.16 -6.43
N ASN A 33 -10.02 14.46 -7.48
CA ASN A 33 -10.09 13.59 -8.66
C ASN A 33 -8.74 13.49 -9.35
N LYS A 34 -8.04 14.62 -9.51
CA LYS A 34 -6.69 14.63 -10.10
C LYS A 34 -5.70 13.80 -9.29
N LEU A 35 -5.71 13.94 -7.96
CA LEU A 35 -4.87 13.15 -7.05
C LEU A 35 -5.13 11.64 -7.22
N LYS A 36 -6.41 11.24 -7.28
CA LYS A 36 -6.78 9.83 -7.46
C LYS A 36 -6.36 9.28 -8.82
N LEU A 37 -6.53 10.03 -9.90
CA LEU A 37 -6.09 9.65 -11.24
C LEU A 37 -4.57 9.50 -11.32
N GLU A 38 -3.82 10.44 -10.75
CA GLU A 38 -2.35 10.36 -10.69
C GLU A 38 -1.86 9.24 -9.77
N ALA A 39 -2.61 8.90 -8.71
CA ALA A 39 -2.29 7.78 -7.86
C ALA A 39 -2.53 6.44 -8.59
N ALA A 40 -3.65 6.32 -9.31
CA ALA A 40 -4.01 5.14 -10.07
C ALA A 40 -3.04 4.83 -11.21
N SER A 41 -2.41 5.84 -11.82
CA SER A 41 -1.43 5.64 -12.88
C SER A 41 -0.09 5.09 -12.39
N LYS A 42 0.18 5.12 -11.08
CA LYS A 42 1.46 4.68 -10.50
C LYS A 42 1.39 3.23 -10.04
N SER A 43 2.16 2.36 -10.69
CA SER A 43 2.26 0.93 -10.33
C SER A 43 2.78 0.68 -8.91
N SER A 44 3.55 1.62 -8.34
CA SER A 44 4.01 1.56 -6.94
C SER A 44 2.89 1.77 -5.92
N LEU A 45 1.75 2.33 -6.33
CA LEU A 45 0.57 2.56 -5.47
C LEU A 45 -0.50 1.47 -5.59
N LYS A 46 -0.22 0.36 -6.29
CA LYS A 46 -1.21 -0.71 -6.53
C LYS A 46 -1.81 -1.35 -5.27
N TYR A 47 -1.16 -1.22 -4.11
CA TYR A 47 -1.64 -1.77 -2.83
C TYR A 47 -2.21 -0.68 -1.90
N VAL A 48 -2.26 0.57 -2.36
CA VAL A 48 -2.86 1.68 -1.62
C VAL A 48 -4.33 1.78 -2.01
N ASP A 49 -5.20 1.97 -1.02
CA ASP A 49 -6.62 2.24 -1.25
C ASP A 49 -6.78 3.68 -1.77
N ILE A 50 -6.83 3.82 -3.10
CA ILE A 50 -6.91 5.11 -3.79
C ILE A 50 -8.22 5.83 -3.48
N ASP A 51 -9.31 5.10 -3.24
CA ASP A 51 -10.62 5.69 -2.99
C ASP A 51 -10.68 6.46 -1.68
N ARG A 52 -9.86 6.03 -0.71
CA ARG A 52 -9.70 6.70 0.58
C ARG A 52 -8.74 7.89 0.55
N LEU A 53 -8.03 8.14 -0.55
CA LEU A 53 -7.22 9.35 -0.70
C LEU A 53 -8.12 10.57 -0.85
N SER A 54 -7.83 11.61 -0.06
CA SER A 54 -8.51 12.90 -0.15
C SER A 54 -7.59 14.01 0.33
N ILE A 55 -7.73 15.18 -0.25
CA ILE A 55 -6.90 16.33 0.01
C ILE A 55 -7.21 16.88 1.40
N GLY A 56 -6.14 17.24 2.11
CA GLY A 56 -6.22 17.74 3.47
C GLY A 56 -6.59 16.69 4.51
N LYS A 57 -6.83 15.42 4.11
CA LYS A 57 -7.01 14.31 5.05
C LYS A 57 -5.80 13.41 5.04
N THR A 58 -5.42 12.99 6.23
CA THR A 58 -4.35 12.02 6.44
C THR A 58 -4.84 10.62 6.04
N HIS A 59 -4.01 9.87 5.33
CA HIS A 59 -4.31 8.48 4.98
C HIS A 59 -4.41 7.59 6.23
N LEU A 60 -5.21 6.53 6.18
CA LEU A 60 -5.51 5.66 7.33
C LEU A 60 -4.29 5.00 7.99
N ILE A 61 -3.18 4.88 7.26
CA ILE A 61 -1.91 4.38 7.82
C ILE A 61 -1.42 5.28 8.97
N TRP A 62 -1.71 6.57 8.92
CA TRP A 62 -1.29 7.56 9.91
C TRP A 62 -2.44 8.03 10.82
N SER A 63 -3.69 7.59 10.59
CA SER A 63 -4.83 8.02 11.42
C SER A 63 -4.65 7.61 12.89
N SER A 64 -4.01 6.48 13.15
CA SER A 64 -3.71 6.02 14.51
C SER A 64 -2.42 6.58 15.11
N ALA A 65 -1.64 7.39 14.37
CA ALA A 65 -0.33 7.84 14.81
C ALA A 65 -0.39 9.07 15.73
N GLY A 66 -1.35 9.96 15.50
CA GLY A 66 -1.48 11.23 16.22
C GLY A 66 -0.17 12.03 16.17
N GLN A 67 0.26 12.54 17.33
CA GLN A 67 1.53 13.28 17.50
C GLN A 67 2.69 12.41 18.01
N ASN A 68 2.49 11.09 18.18
CA ASN A 68 3.51 10.21 18.74
C ASN A 68 4.58 9.87 17.68
N THR A 69 5.83 10.27 17.92
CA THR A 69 6.96 10.09 17.00
C THR A 69 7.24 8.62 16.65
N HIS A 70 7.13 7.72 17.62
CA HIS A 70 7.29 6.29 17.40
C HIS A 70 6.15 5.73 16.53
N ALA A 71 4.91 6.14 16.78
CA ALA A 71 3.76 5.72 15.97
C ALA A 71 3.85 6.24 14.52
N ILE A 72 4.31 7.48 14.33
CA ILE A 72 4.58 8.08 13.01
C ILE A 72 5.67 7.29 12.27
N THR A 73 6.74 6.89 12.98
CA THR A 73 7.81 6.08 12.40
C THR A 73 7.29 4.71 11.94
N LYS A 74 6.49 4.04 12.78
CA LYS A 74 5.83 2.77 12.44
C LYS A 74 4.91 2.91 11.24
N ALA A 75 4.09 3.97 11.18
CA ALA A 75 3.22 4.28 10.05
C ALA A 75 4.02 4.51 8.76
N SER A 76 5.15 5.22 8.86
CA SER A 76 6.03 5.47 7.72
C SER A 76 6.64 4.17 7.17
N ILE A 77 7.07 3.26 8.05
CA ILE A 77 7.56 1.92 7.64
C ILE A 77 6.46 1.12 6.95
N LYS A 78 5.24 1.09 7.51
CA LYS A 78 4.08 0.43 6.88
C LYS A 78 3.81 0.99 5.49
N CYS A 79 3.84 2.32 5.33
CA CYS A 79 3.69 2.96 4.03
C CYS A 79 4.79 2.51 3.06
N ARG A 80 6.07 2.55 3.47
CA ARG A 80 7.18 2.10 2.62
C ARG A 80 7.02 0.64 2.17
N MET A 81 6.51 -0.24 3.03
CA MET A 81 6.21 -1.63 2.69
C MET A 81 5.12 -1.74 1.63
N LEU A 82 4.02 -1.00 1.78
CA LEU A 82 2.91 -0.97 0.82
C LEU A 82 3.36 -0.43 -0.55
N LEU A 83 4.20 0.60 -0.54
CA LEU A 83 4.79 1.19 -1.74
C LEU A 83 5.89 0.32 -2.37
N GLY A 84 6.33 -0.75 -1.70
CA GLY A 84 7.44 -1.59 -2.15
C GLY A 84 8.82 -0.91 -2.12
N VAL A 85 8.95 0.21 -1.42
CA VAL A 85 10.21 0.97 -1.29
C VAL A 85 10.96 0.65 0.01
N TYR A 86 10.41 -0.22 0.85
CA TYR A 86 11.12 -0.68 2.04
C TYR A 86 12.24 -1.66 1.68
N THR A 87 13.46 -1.34 2.10
CA THR A 87 14.66 -2.12 1.76
C THR A 87 14.86 -3.28 2.74
N LEU A 88 14.35 -4.46 2.36
CA LEU A 88 14.58 -5.75 3.04
C LEU A 88 15.98 -6.32 2.71
N GLN A 89 16.45 -7.33 3.46
CA GLN A 89 17.79 -7.89 3.23
C GLN A 89 18.00 -8.41 1.80
N ALA A 90 17.00 -9.05 1.18
CA ALA A 90 17.12 -9.49 -0.21
C ALA A 90 17.32 -8.30 -1.18
N ASN A 91 16.66 -7.16 -0.93
CA ASN A 91 16.87 -5.94 -1.72
C ASN A 91 18.26 -5.34 -1.45
N ARG A 92 18.71 -5.33 -0.19
CA ARG A 92 20.05 -4.83 0.15
C ARG A 92 21.13 -5.66 -0.54
N HIS A 93 21.04 -6.97 -0.47
CA HIS A 93 21.97 -7.88 -1.15
C HIS A 93 22.04 -7.61 -2.66
N LYS A 94 20.91 -7.32 -3.30
CA LYS A 94 20.85 -7.06 -4.74
C LYS A 94 21.45 -5.71 -5.16
N PHE A 95 21.34 -4.68 -4.34
CA PHE A 95 21.63 -3.29 -4.75
C PHE A 95 22.78 -2.62 -3.98
N ASN A 96 23.29 -3.23 -2.90
CA ASN A 96 24.39 -2.66 -2.15
C ASN A 96 25.74 -3.00 -2.81
N GLN A 97 26.72 -2.10 -2.66
CA GLN A 97 28.08 -2.32 -3.18
C GLN A 97 28.86 -3.35 -2.37
N TYR A 98 28.52 -3.47 -1.08
CA TYR A 98 29.14 -4.40 -0.16
C TYR A 98 28.33 -5.69 -0.06
N GLU A 99 29.02 -6.78 0.25
CA GLU A 99 28.38 -8.07 0.54
C GLU A 99 27.44 -7.94 1.74
N VAL A 100 26.15 -8.17 1.49
CA VAL A 100 25.11 -8.20 2.52
C VAL A 100 24.46 -9.57 2.48
N GLU A 101 24.37 -10.23 3.62
CA GLU A 101 23.69 -11.52 3.76
C GLU A 101 22.17 -11.34 3.49
N PRO A 102 21.59 -12.00 2.46
CA PRO A 102 20.19 -11.80 2.10
C PRO A 102 19.20 -12.45 3.08
N THR A 103 19.64 -13.31 4.00
CA THR A 103 18.75 -14.06 4.89
C THR A 103 17.98 -13.20 5.88
N CYS A 104 16.78 -13.66 6.23
CA CYS A 104 15.93 -13.02 7.25
C CYS A 104 16.66 -12.94 8.59
N PRO A 105 16.79 -11.73 9.17
CA PRO A 105 17.47 -11.54 10.44
C PRO A 105 16.73 -12.20 11.61
N LEU A 106 15.43 -12.48 11.46
CA LEU A 106 14.61 -13.08 12.50
C LEU A 106 14.69 -14.60 12.52
N CYS A 107 14.39 -15.27 11.40
CA CYS A 107 14.34 -16.74 11.35
C CYS A 107 15.59 -17.41 10.78
N LYS A 108 16.42 -16.69 10.01
CA LYS A 108 17.60 -17.23 9.33
C LYS A 108 17.35 -18.42 8.37
N GLN A 109 16.10 -18.68 7.99
CA GLN A 109 15.71 -19.85 7.18
C GLN A 109 15.68 -19.60 5.65
N GLY A 110 15.80 -18.35 5.21
CA GLY A 110 15.77 -18.00 3.79
C GLY A 110 15.89 -16.50 3.54
N PRO A 111 15.92 -16.05 2.27
CA PRO A 111 16.02 -14.64 1.92
C PRO A 111 14.87 -13.80 2.51
N GLU A 112 15.19 -12.62 3.03
CA GLU A 112 14.18 -11.67 3.48
C GLU A 112 13.63 -10.89 2.28
N ASP A 113 12.69 -11.50 1.57
CA ASP A 113 11.85 -10.77 0.62
C ASP A 113 10.50 -10.41 1.25
N ARG A 114 9.67 -9.67 0.49
CA ARG A 114 8.38 -9.19 0.98
C ARG A 114 7.43 -10.34 1.32
N THR A 115 7.45 -11.42 0.55
CA THR A 115 6.59 -12.59 0.76
C THR A 115 7.00 -13.30 2.04
N HIS A 116 8.30 -13.49 2.24
CA HIS A 116 8.85 -14.06 3.46
C HIS A 116 8.46 -13.22 4.67
N PHE A 117 8.73 -11.91 4.64
CA PHE A 117 8.46 -11.01 5.76
C PHE A 117 6.96 -10.92 6.08
N LEU A 118 6.10 -10.77 5.06
CA LEU A 118 4.67 -10.55 5.27
C LEU A 118 3.87 -11.83 5.49
N VAL A 119 4.32 -13.01 5.04
CA VAL A 119 3.48 -14.23 5.04
C VAL A 119 4.18 -15.45 5.63
N GLN A 120 5.48 -15.64 5.39
CA GLN A 120 6.13 -16.94 5.68
C GLN A 120 6.97 -16.96 6.97
N CYS A 121 7.52 -15.82 7.40
CA CYS A 121 8.46 -15.77 8.54
C CYS A 121 7.82 -16.27 9.85
N GLN A 122 8.28 -17.41 10.38
CA GLN A 122 7.67 -18.07 11.53
C GLN A 122 7.62 -17.19 12.80
N HIS A 123 8.60 -16.31 13.01
CA HIS A 123 8.67 -15.43 14.18
C HIS A 123 7.62 -14.31 14.18
N LEU A 124 7.01 -14.05 13.02
CA LEU A 124 5.95 -13.04 12.88
C LEU A 124 4.55 -13.66 12.88
N THR A 125 4.43 -14.98 12.98
CA THR A 125 3.15 -15.70 12.87
C THR A 125 2.14 -15.23 13.92
N SER A 126 2.54 -15.13 15.19
CA SER A 126 1.64 -14.71 16.27
C SER A 126 1.08 -13.30 16.07
N ILE A 127 1.87 -12.42 15.44
CA ILE A 127 1.45 -11.05 15.13
C ILE A 127 0.53 -11.03 13.91
N ARG A 128 0.78 -11.87 12.90
CA ARG A 128 0.05 -11.89 11.64
C ARG A 128 -1.28 -12.62 11.70
N GLN A 129 -1.34 -13.73 12.44
CA GLN A 129 -2.47 -14.65 12.39
C GLN A 129 -3.83 -13.95 12.61
N PRO A 130 -3.99 -13.04 13.60
CA PRO A 130 -5.28 -12.36 13.80
C PRO A 130 -5.72 -11.54 12.58
N PHE A 131 -4.78 -10.96 11.84
CA PHE A 131 -5.08 -10.18 10.63
C PHE A 131 -5.38 -11.10 9.44
N ILE A 132 -4.67 -12.22 9.31
CA ILE A 132 -4.93 -13.23 8.28
C ILE A 132 -6.33 -13.82 8.48
N ASP A 133 -6.70 -14.13 9.72
CA ASP A 133 -8.02 -14.68 10.05
C ASP A 133 -9.12 -13.67 9.74
N ALA A 134 -8.94 -12.40 10.14
CA ALA A 134 -9.88 -11.33 9.83
C ALA A 134 -10.04 -11.10 8.32
N LEU A 135 -8.94 -11.13 7.56
CA LEU A 135 -8.97 -11.01 6.09
C LEU A 135 -9.66 -12.21 5.44
N SER A 136 -9.36 -13.42 5.90
CA SER A 136 -9.95 -14.65 5.37
C SER A 136 -11.47 -14.66 5.59
N LYS A 137 -11.92 -14.24 6.78
CA LYS A 137 -13.34 -14.06 7.09
C LYS A 137 -14.00 -13.00 6.19
N ALA A 138 -13.38 -11.83 6.04
CA ALA A 138 -13.92 -10.77 5.19
C ALA A 138 -14.01 -11.17 3.70
N ILE A 139 -13.04 -11.94 3.20
CA ILE A 139 -13.05 -12.46 1.83
C ILE A 139 -14.20 -13.45 1.65
N GLU A 140 -14.41 -14.35 2.60
CA GLU A 140 -15.51 -15.33 2.56
C GLU A 140 -16.89 -14.64 2.61
N GLU A 141 -17.03 -13.57 3.40
CA GLU A 141 -18.27 -12.77 3.46
C GLU A 141 -18.54 -12.01 2.15
N MET A 142 -17.50 -11.52 1.47
CA MET A 142 -17.64 -10.79 0.21
C MET A 142 -17.90 -11.71 -0.99
N SER A 143 -17.28 -12.89 -1.00
CA SER A 143 -17.33 -13.86 -2.11
C SER A 143 -17.29 -15.29 -1.57
N PRO A 144 -18.43 -15.88 -1.19
CA PRO A 144 -18.49 -17.23 -0.66
C PRO A 144 -17.84 -18.25 -1.60
N GLY A 145 -16.90 -19.06 -1.09
CA GLY A 145 -16.19 -20.09 -1.87
C GLY A 145 -14.98 -19.60 -2.69
N LEU A 146 -14.68 -18.30 -2.75
CA LEU A 146 -13.48 -17.80 -3.45
C LEU A 146 -12.18 -18.24 -2.75
N TYR A 147 -12.20 -18.33 -1.42
CA TYR A 147 -11.01 -18.71 -0.64
C TYR A 147 -10.51 -20.11 -0.97
N GLN A 148 -11.44 -21.05 -1.23
CA GLN A 148 -11.14 -22.44 -1.58
C GLN A 148 -10.42 -22.57 -2.93
N GLN A 149 -10.52 -21.57 -3.81
CA GLN A 149 -9.83 -21.55 -5.11
C GLN A 149 -8.44 -20.91 -5.03
N ILE A 150 -8.17 -20.08 -4.01
CA ILE A 150 -6.93 -19.30 -3.88
C ILE A 150 -5.89 -20.01 -3.02
N THR A 151 -6.30 -20.87 -2.09
CA THR A 151 -5.34 -21.67 -1.33
C THR A 151 -4.56 -22.55 -2.31
N PRO A 152 -3.25 -22.31 -2.54
CA PRO A 152 -2.48 -23.29 -3.27
C PRO A 152 -2.59 -24.58 -2.47
N GLU A 153 -3.00 -25.68 -3.11
CA GLU A 153 -2.69 -27.01 -2.59
C GLU A 153 -1.26 -26.95 -2.07
N PRO A 154 -0.97 -27.45 -0.86
CA PRO A 154 0.37 -27.42 -0.30
C PRO A 154 1.27 -28.13 -1.31
N THR A 155 1.88 -27.34 -2.20
CA THR A 155 2.75 -27.84 -3.24
C THR A 155 3.85 -28.46 -2.43
N GLN A 156 3.87 -29.79 -2.38
CA GLN A 156 4.94 -30.49 -1.72
C GLN A 156 6.19 -29.91 -2.35
N LEU A 157 6.96 -29.16 -1.55
CA LEU A 157 8.23 -28.58 -1.94
C LEU A 157 9.15 -29.78 -2.16
N THR A 158 8.98 -30.46 -3.30
CA THR A 158 9.95 -31.39 -3.82
C THR A 158 11.20 -30.55 -3.95
N ARG A 159 12.18 -30.85 -3.11
CA ARG A 159 13.50 -30.23 -3.04
C ARG A 159 14.12 -30.23 -4.44
N ARG A 160 13.81 -29.23 -5.27
CA ARG A 160 14.56 -28.99 -6.50
C ARG A 160 15.86 -28.36 -6.07
N SER A 161 16.87 -29.22 -6.03
CA SER A 161 18.29 -28.93 -5.91
C SER A 161 18.73 -27.86 -6.92
N TYR A 162 18.70 -26.60 -6.51
CA TYR A 162 19.40 -25.51 -7.19
C TYR A 162 20.83 -25.41 -6.65
N TRP A 163 21.66 -26.39 -7.03
CA TRP A 163 23.11 -26.29 -6.94
C TRP A 163 23.70 -27.00 -8.16
N ASN A 164 23.81 -26.28 -9.28
CA ASN A 164 24.79 -26.55 -10.33
C ASN A 164 24.77 -25.41 -11.34
N VAL A 165 25.27 -24.24 -10.94
CA VAL A 165 25.90 -23.33 -11.90
C VAL A 165 27.38 -23.66 -11.86
N ARG A 166 27.79 -24.58 -12.74
CA ARG A 166 29.21 -24.76 -13.05
C ARG A 166 29.69 -23.46 -13.68
N LEU A 167 30.61 -22.78 -12.99
CA LEU A 167 31.51 -21.81 -13.62
C LEU A 167 32.30 -22.57 -14.70
N VAL A 168 32.04 -22.24 -15.96
CA VAL A 168 32.92 -22.58 -17.06
C VAL A 168 33.91 -21.42 -17.16
N THR A 169 35.17 -21.77 -16.88
CA THR A 169 36.47 -21.09 -17.09
C THR A 169 36.47 -19.70 -17.70
#